data_AF-A0A2D6REI5-F1
#
_entry.id   AF-A0A2D6REI5-F1
#
_cell.length_a   1.000
_cell.length_b   1.000
_cell.length_c   1.000
_cell.angle_alpha   90.00
_cell.angle_beta   90.00
_cell.angle_gamma   90.00
#
_symmetry.space_group_name_H-M   'P 1'
#
loop_
_entity.id
_entity.type
_entity.pdbx_description
1 polymer ?
#
loop_
_entity_poly.entity_id
_entity_poly.type
_entity_poly.pdbx_seq_one_letter_code
_entity_poly.pdbx_strand_id
1 'polypeptide(L)'
;MRNFNFSAKGFTVIELVVGLIIFAILALTILQRLVSLENDAKAAVLAEVAGAMKDSLQLINAKAISTGKADGEQTISYNNVDLKLYNGYPLIDGSSSFTEINEQVSAWLDIDIVDRNTARNAHDAARFFSDKWSARNRMYIFFSEDYEQKSVNFQCQVMYENQIDGEGFRVEVLDSAC
;
A
#
# COMPACT_ATOMS: atom_id res chain seq x y z
N MET A 1 -19.12 50.55 1.94
CA MET A 1 -19.06 49.46 0.95
C MET A 1 -18.84 50.08 -0.42
N ARG A 2 -17.67 49.86 -1.03
CA ARG A 2 -17.31 50.43 -2.34
C ARG A 2 -17.90 49.51 -3.41
N ASN A 3 -18.96 49.96 -4.08
CA ASN A 3 -19.53 49.25 -5.22
C ASN A 3 -18.56 49.34 -6.40
N PHE A 4 -17.87 48.25 -6.70
CA PHE A 4 -17.15 48.09 -7.95
C PHE A 4 -18.18 47.89 -9.07
N ASN A 5 -18.62 48.99 -9.69
CA ASN A 5 -19.33 48.94 -10.95
C ASN A 5 -18.35 48.48 -12.04
N PHE A 6 -18.35 47.18 -12.35
CA PHE A 6 -17.73 46.65 -13.56
C PHE A 6 -18.52 47.19 -14.76
N SER A 7 -18.00 48.24 -15.41
CA SER A 7 -18.45 48.60 -16.76
C SER A 7 -18.12 47.42 -17.67
N ALA A 8 -19.15 46.74 -18.19
CA ALA A 8 -18.99 45.62 -19.11
C ALA A 8 -18.40 46.12 -20.44
N LYS A 9 -17.08 46.28 -20.48
CA LYS A 9 -16.34 46.36 -21.74
C LYS A 9 -16.42 44.97 -22.37
N GLY A 10 -17.02 44.89 -23.55
CA GLY A 10 -17.07 43.64 -24.32
C GLY A 10 -15.65 43.12 -24.55
N PHE A 11 -15.46 41.83 -24.32
CA PHE A 11 -14.17 41.14 -24.53
C PHE A 11 -13.89 41.01 -26.02
N THR A 12 -12.65 41.26 -26.45
CA THR A 12 -12.29 41.11 -27.87
C THR A 12 -12.11 39.63 -28.22
N VAL A 13 -12.41 39.26 -29.47
CA VAL A 13 -12.20 37.87 -29.94
C VAL A 13 -10.74 37.45 -29.82
N ILE A 14 -9.80 38.38 -30.02
CA ILE A 14 -8.36 38.09 -29.91
C ILE A 14 -7.95 37.77 -28.46
N GLU A 15 -8.49 38.46 -27.46
CA GLU A 15 -8.21 38.13 -26.06
C GLU A 15 -8.72 36.75 -25.68
N LEU A 16 -9.85 36.31 -26.26
CA LEU A 16 -10.37 34.96 -26.05
C LEU A 16 -9.47 33.89 -26.65
N VAL A 17 -9.05 34.11 -27.89
CA VAL A 17 -8.17 33.17 -28.60
C VAL A 17 -6.81 33.07 -27.90
N VAL A 18 -6.20 34.22 -27.56
CA VAL A 18 -4.90 34.23 -26.87
C VAL A 18 -5.03 33.64 -25.46
N GLY A 19 -6.10 33.94 -24.73
CA GLY A 19 -6.35 33.35 -23.42
C GLY A 19 -6.45 31.82 -23.48
N LEU A 20 -7.24 31.28 -24.41
CA LEU A 20 -7.37 29.84 -24.60
C LEU A 20 -6.06 29.15 -24.99
N ILE A 21 -5.23 29.80 -25.82
CA ILE A 21 -3.90 29.28 -26.18
C ILE A 21 -3.00 29.20 -24.94
N ILE A 22 -2.99 30.24 -24.10
CA ILE A 22 -2.20 30.23 -22.85
C ILE A 22 -2.72 29.14 -21.90
N PHE A 23 -4.04 29.02 -21.72
CA PHE A 23 -4.63 27.95 -20.91
C PHE A 23 -4.27 26.55 -21.40
N ALA A 24 -4.22 26.34 -22.72
CA ALA A 24 -3.82 25.06 -23.30
C ALA A 24 -2.37 24.69 -22.95
N ILE A 25 -1.44 25.66 -23.02
CA ILE A 25 -0.02 25.43 -22.68
C ILE A 25 0.14 25.16 -21.17
N LEU A 26 -0.53 25.95 -20.32
CA LEU A 26 -0.48 25.77 -18.87
C LEU A 26 -1.00 24.40 -18.44
N ALA A 27 -2.11 23.95 -19.03
CA ALA A 27 -2.69 22.64 -18.73
C ALA A 27 -1.71 21.48 -19.02
N LEU A 28 -0.97 21.55 -20.12
CA LEU A 28 0.03 20.53 -20.49
C LEU A 28 1.17 20.43 -19.47
N THR A 29 1.66 21.57 -18.97
CA THR A 29 2.78 21.59 -18.02
C THR A 29 2.41 21.07 -16.63
N ILE A 30 1.18 21.36 -16.17
CA ILE A 30 0.71 20.93 -14.84
C ILE A 30 0.57 19.41 -14.79
N LEU A 31 0.09 18.78 -15.87
CA LEU A 31 -0.13 17.34 -15.93
C LEU A 31 1.14 16.52 -15.71
N GLN A 32 2.25 16.89 -16.37
CA GLN A 32 3.49 16.13 -16.27
C GLN A 32 4.08 16.14 -14.85
N ARG A 33 4.01 17.30 -14.17
CA ARG A 33 4.46 17.41 -12.78
C ARG A 33 3.51 16.69 -11.83
N LEU A 34 2.21 16.74 -12.08
CA LEU A 34 1.21 16.06 -11.25
C LEU A 34 1.46 14.55 -11.17
N VAL A 35 1.68 13.89 -12.32
CA VAL A 35 1.98 12.45 -12.36
C VAL A 35 3.23 12.10 -11.56
N SER A 36 4.32 12.88 -11.70
CA SER A 36 5.54 12.62 -10.90
C SER A 36 5.29 12.74 -9.39
N LEU A 37 4.46 13.69 -8.96
CA LEU A 37 4.13 13.88 -7.55
C LEU A 37 3.25 12.76 -7.00
N GLU A 38 2.34 12.23 -7.83
CA GLU A 38 1.51 11.07 -7.47
C GLU A 38 2.38 9.83 -7.24
N ASN A 39 3.35 9.58 -8.13
CA ASN A 39 4.28 8.45 -7.99
C ASN A 39 5.15 8.58 -6.74
N ASP A 40 5.74 9.76 -6.51
CA ASP A 40 6.53 10.05 -5.31
C ASP A 40 5.69 9.89 -4.04
N ALA A 41 4.41 10.30 -4.07
CA ALA A 41 3.48 10.15 -2.95
C ALA A 41 3.16 8.68 -2.67
N LYS A 42 2.93 7.86 -3.72
CA LYS A 42 2.74 6.41 -3.57
C LYS A 42 3.95 5.75 -2.95
N ALA A 43 5.15 6.06 -3.45
CA ALA A 43 6.40 5.52 -2.92
C ALA A 43 6.60 5.87 -1.43
N ALA A 44 6.31 7.12 -1.05
CA ALA A 44 6.38 7.56 0.34
C ALA A 44 5.40 6.80 1.25
N VAL A 45 4.18 6.56 0.78
CA VAL A 45 3.16 5.79 1.52
C VAL A 45 3.56 4.31 1.64
N LEU A 46 4.12 3.70 0.60
CA LEU A 46 4.62 2.32 0.71
C LEU A 46 5.79 2.22 1.69
N ALA A 47 6.66 3.24 1.74
CA ALA A 47 7.72 3.32 2.74
C ALA A 47 7.18 3.45 4.17
N GLU A 48 6.10 4.22 4.37
CA GLU A 48 5.37 4.31 5.64
C GLU A 48 4.80 2.96 6.06
N VAL A 49 4.09 2.26 5.16
CA VAL A 49 3.53 0.93 5.42
C VAL A 49 4.63 -0.07 5.77
N ALA A 50 5.75 -0.06 5.05
CA ALA A 50 6.89 -0.93 5.34
C ALA A 50 7.55 -0.60 6.69
N GLY A 51 7.59 0.67 7.09
CA GLY A 51 8.04 1.09 8.41
C GLY A 51 7.13 0.56 9.52
N ALA A 52 5.82 0.82 9.41
CA ALA A 52 4.82 0.34 10.36
C ALA A 52 4.82 -1.20 10.47
N MET A 53 5.02 -1.89 9.35
CA MET A 53 5.19 -3.34 9.31
C MET A 53 6.41 -3.79 10.11
N LYS A 54 7.59 -3.18 9.91
CA LYS A 54 8.81 -3.51 10.66
C LYS A 54 8.63 -3.30 12.17
N ASP A 55 8.00 -2.20 12.57
CA ASP A 55 7.75 -1.90 13.98
C ASP A 55 6.79 -2.94 14.60
N SER A 56 5.72 -3.29 13.90
CA SER A 56 4.76 -4.30 14.33
C SER A 56 5.40 -5.69 14.45
N LEU A 57 6.28 -6.05 13.51
CA LEU A 57 7.03 -7.31 13.55
C LEU A 57 7.94 -7.39 14.78
N GLN A 58 8.56 -6.28 15.19
CA GLN A 58 9.34 -6.24 16.44
C GLN A 58 8.47 -6.45 17.68
N LEU A 59 7.25 -5.88 17.70
CA LEU A 59 6.30 -6.09 18.79
C LEU A 59 5.84 -7.55 18.89
N ILE A 60 5.53 -8.18 17.74
CA ILE A 60 5.17 -9.61 17.68
C ILE A 60 6.34 -10.48 18.15
N ASN A 61 7.56 -10.17 17.72
CA ASN A 61 8.74 -10.89 18.17
C ASN A 61 8.98 -10.76 19.68
N ALA A 62 8.85 -9.56 20.25
CA ALA A 62 8.92 -9.36 21.69
C ALA A 62 7.86 -10.19 22.44
N LYS A 63 6.65 -10.27 21.91
CA LYS A 63 5.58 -11.13 22.46
C LYS A 63 5.91 -12.61 22.34
N ALA A 64 6.48 -13.05 21.22
CA ALA A 64 6.90 -14.43 21.00
C ALA A 64 8.00 -14.85 21.99
N ILE A 65 9.02 -14.00 22.18
CA ILE A 65 10.09 -14.22 23.17
C ILE A 65 9.50 -14.30 24.59
N SER A 66 8.63 -13.36 24.96
CA SER A 66 7.99 -13.33 26.28
C SER A 66 7.13 -14.57 26.56
N THR A 67 6.65 -15.26 25.54
CA THR A 67 5.83 -16.46 25.66
C THR A 67 6.60 -17.76 25.40
N GLY A 68 7.92 -17.69 25.17
CA GLY A 68 8.75 -18.85 24.87
C GLY A 68 8.43 -19.50 23.52
N LYS A 69 7.90 -18.73 22.57
CA LYS A 69 7.43 -19.16 21.24
C LYS A 69 8.20 -18.47 20.10
N ALA A 70 9.45 -18.11 20.35
CA ALA A 70 10.31 -17.43 19.40
C ALA A 70 11.05 -18.39 18.44
N ASP A 71 10.95 -19.70 18.63
CA ASP A 71 11.73 -20.69 17.88
C ASP A 71 10.86 -21.66 17.09
N GLY A 72 11.20 -21.86 15.82
CA GLY A 72 10.50 -22.76 14.90
C GLY A 72 9.07 -22.29 14.59
N GLU A 73 8.23 -23.22 14.14
CA GLU A 73 6.81 -22.98 13.92
C GLU A 73 6.05 -22.97 15.26
N GLN A 74 5.36 -21.87 15.55
CA GLN A 74 4.59 -21.68 16.77
C GLN A 74 3.26 -20.97 16.45
N THR A 75 2.35 -20.95 17.42
CA THR A 75 1.12 -20.14 17.34
C THR A 75 0.97 -19.33 18.61
N ILE A 76 0.71 -18.03 18.47
CA ILE A 76 0.31 -17.15 19.58
C ILE A 76 -1.09 -16.61 19.33
N SER A 77 -1.86 -16.37 20.40
CA SER A 77 -3.08 -15.57 20.29
C SER A 77 -2.71 -14.09 20.36
N TYR A 78 -3.08 -13.34 19.33
CA TYR A 78 -2.84 -11.91 19.21
C TYR A 78 -4.11 -11.24 18.67
N ASN A 79 -4.68 -10.29 19.42
CA ASN A 79 -5.94 -9.62 19.04
C ASN A 79 -7.10 -10.58 18.68
N ASN A 80 -7.24 -11.69 19.42
CA ASN A 80 -8.21 -12.77 19.19
C ASN A 80 -8.03 -13.54 17.87
N VAL A 81 -6.88 -13.37 17.20
CA VAL A 81 -6.48 -14.16 16.03
C VAL A 81 -5.35 -15.10 16.43
N ASP A 82 -5.44 -16.36 15.99
CA ASP A 82 -4.36 -17.33 16.14
C ASP A 82 -3.29 -17.07 15.08
N LEU A 83 -2.25 -16.34 15.47
CA LEU A 83 -1.17 -15.93 14.60
C LEU A 83 -0.11 -17.03 14.54
N LYS A 84 0.08 -17.60 13.35
CA LYS A 84 1.18 -18.53 13.08
C LYS A 84 2.49 -17.75 13.03
N LEU A 85 3.51 -18.26 13.69
CA LEU A 85 4.84 -17.68 13.72
C LEU A 85 5.87 -18.67 13.20
N TYR A 86 6.94 -18.15 12.61
CA TYR A 86 8.19 -18.85 12.36
C TYR A 86 9.34 -18.01 12.89
N ASN A 87 10.15 -18.60 13.78
CA ASN A 87 11.26 -17.93 14.45
C ASN A 87 10.86 -16.56 15.06
N GLY A 88 9.68 -16.52 15.68
CA GLY A 88 9.16 -15.36 16.38
C GLY A 88 8.53 -14.27 15.51
N TYR A 89 8.39 -14.48 14.20
CA TYR A 89 7.72 -13.54 13.29
C TYR A 89 6.51 -14.17 12.61
N PRO A 90 5.47 -13.40 12.24
CA PRO A 90 4.30 -13.91 11.50
C PRO A 90 4.69 -14.77 10.31
N LEU A 91 4.18 -15.99 10.22
CA LEU A 91 4.45 -16.92 9.14
C LEU A 91 3.48 -16.67 7.98
N ILE A 92 4.02 -16.47 6.77
CA ILE A 92 3.21 -16.52 5.55
C ILE A 92 3.20 -17.94 5.01
N ASP A 93 2.04 -18.58 5.12
CA ASP A 93 1.76 -19.83 4.42
C ASP A 93 1.13 -19.52 3.07
N GLY A 94 1.88 -19.73 1.99
CA GLY A 94 1.42 -19.53 0.63
C GLY A 94 0.25 -20.43 0.23
N SER A 95 -0.04 -21.49 0.99
CA SER A 95 -1.21 -22.36 0.78
C SER A 95 -2.49 -21.81 1.43
N SER A 96 -2.38 -20.96 2.46
CA SER A 96 -3.53 -20.32 3.14
C SER A 96 -4.39 -19.50 2.19
N SER A 97 -5.67 -19.33 2.53
CA SER A 97 -6.59 -18.50 1.75
C SER A 97 -6.21 -17.02 1.80
N PHE A 98 -6.63 -16.22 0.81
CA PHE A 98 -6.42 -14.77 0.84
C PHE A 98 -7.05 -14.11 2.08
N THR A 99 -8.23 -14.59 2.48
CA THR A 99 -8.93 -14.12 3.67
C THR A 99 -8.17 -14.45 4.96
N GLU A 100 -7.64 -15.66 5.11
CA GLU A 100 -6.86 -16.07 6.29
C GLU A 100 -5.55 -15.28 6.42
N ILE A 101 -4.88 -14.99 5.30
CA ILE A 101 -3.68 -14.14 5.31
C ILE A 101 -4.06 -12.72 5.71
N ASN A 102 -5.14 -12.16 5.14
CA ASN A 102 -5.57 -10.82 5.48
C ASN A 102 -5.97 -10.70 6.96
N GLU A 103 -6.71 -11.66 7.50
CA GLU A 103 -7.10 -11.69 8.91
C GLU A 103 -5.87 -11.69 9.84
N GLN A 104 -4.84 -12.48 9.50
CA GLN A 104 -3.58 -12.46 10.24
C GLN A 104 -2.85 -11.12 10.11
N VAL A 105 -2.73 -10.56 8.91
CA VAL A 105 -2.05 -9.28 8.68
C VAL A 105 -2.75 -8.14 9.43
N SER A 106 -4.07 -8.02 9.30
CA SER A 106 -4.88 -7.02 10.00
C SER A 106 -4.82 -7.17 11.52
N ALA A 107 -4.45 -8.35 12.05
CA ALA A 107 -4.29 -8.53 13.49
C ALA A 107 -3.10 -7.77 14.04
N TRP A 108 -1.99 -7.67 13.30
CA TRP A 108 -0.73 -7.07 13.78
C TRP A 108 -0.31 -5.79 13.05
N LEU A 109 -0.85 -5.50 11.86
CA LEU A 109 -0.59 -4.27 11.12
C LEU A 109 -1.86 -3.42 11.04
N ASP A 110 -1.86 -2.29 11.74
CA ASP A 110 -2.99 -1.37 11.77
C ASP A 110 -2.99 -0.44 10.55
N ILE A 111 -3.52 -0.95 9.44
CA ILE A 111 -3.75 -0.20 8.19
C ILE A 111 -5.12 -0.56 7.62
N ASP A 112 -5.68 0.32 6.80
CA ASP A 112 -6.91 0.07 6.06
C ASP A 112 -6.66 -0.94 4.93
N ILE A 113 -6.90 -2.23 5.20
CA ILE A 113 -6.57 -3.34 4.30
C ILE A 113 -7.68 -4.41 4.24
N VAL A 114 -7.93 -4.91 3.02
CA VAL A 114 -8.81 -6.06 2.75
C VAL A 114 -8.09 -7.18 2.00
N ASP A 115 -8.69 -8.36 1.92
CA ASP A 115 -8.15 -9.44 1.11
C ASP A 115 -8.36 -9.17 -0.40
N ARG A 116 -7.50 -9.78 -1.23
CA ARG A 116 -7.57 -9.74 -2.69
C ARG A 116 -8.97 -9.98 -3.28
N ASN A 117 -9.75 -10.92 -2.75
CA ASN A 117 -11.07 -11.21 -3.32
C ASN A 117 -12.07 -10.09 -3.04
N THR A 118 -11.97 -9.46 -1.86
CA THR A 118 -12.75 -8.28 -1.53
C THR A 118 -12.37 -7.12 -2.44
N ALA A 119 -11.07 -6.85 -2.59
CA ALA A 119 -10.56 -5.82 -3.50
C ALA A 119 -10.97 -6.06 -4.95
N ARG A 120 -11.07 -7.32 -5.42
CA ARG A 120 -11.58 -7.66 -6.76
C ARG A 120 -13.00 -7.18 -7.01
N ASN A 121 -13.85 -7.23 -5.98
CA ASN A 121 -15.26 -6.94 -6.11
C ASN A 121 -15.56 -5.45 -5.85
N ALA A 122 -14.74 -4.80 -5.02
CA ALA A 122 -14.85 -3.39 -4.68
C ALA A 122 -13.45 -2.79 -4.50
N HIS A 123 -12.99 -2.05 -5.51
CA HIS A 123 -11.65 -1.45 -5.55
C HIS A 123 -11.48 -0.31 -4.52
N ASP A 124 -12.58 0.14 -3.91
CA ASP A 124 -12.64 1.19 -2.90
C ASP A 124 -12.99 0.66 -1.50
N ALA A 125 -13.03 -0.66 -1.31
CA ALA A 125 -13.38 -1.28 -0.02
C ALA A 125 -12.40 -0.92 1.10
N ALA A 126 -11.13 -0.69 0.76
CA ALA A 126 -10.08 -0.20 1.63
C ALA A 126 -8.96 0.40 0.79
N ARG A 127 -8.11 1.22 1.40
CA ARG A 127 -6.94 1.82 0.73
C ARG A 127 -5.97 0.77 0.17
N PHE A 128 -5.75 -0.31 0.92
CA PHE A 128 -4.84 -1.38 0.53
C PHE A 128 -5.55 -2.72 0.40
N PHE A 129 -4.90 -3.65 -0.28
CA PHE A 129 -5.26 -5.06 -0.20
C PHE A 129 -4.03 -5.95 -0.07
N SER A 130 -4.23 -7.09 0.59
CA SER A 130 -3.23 -8.15 0.66
C SER A 130 -3.41 -9.16 -0.48
N ASP A 131 -2.29 -9.54 -1.12
CA ASP A 131 -2.20 -10.68 -2.04
C ASP A 131 -1.02 -11.57 -1.61
N LYS A 132 -0.88 -12.74 -2.22
CA LYS A 132 0.19 -13.69 -1.92
C LYS A 132 0.76 -14.34 -3.17
N TRP A 133 2.02 -14.77 -3.05
CA TRP A 133 2.62 -15.70 -3.99
C TRP A 133 2.83 -17.06 -3.32
N SER A 134 1.93 -17.99 -3.63
CA SER A 134 1.90 -19.32 -3.03
C SER A 134 3.20 -20.09 -3.16
N ALA A 135 3.87 -20.01 -4.31
CA ALA A 135 5.08 -20.80 -4.58
C ALA A 135 6.32 -20.32 -3.81
N ARG A 136 6.29 -19.11 -3.24
CA ARG A 136 7.43 -18.51 -2.53
C ARG A 136 7.11 -18.08 -1.10
N ASN A 137 5.91 -18.37 -0.59
CA ASN A 137 5.48 -17.95 0.75
C ASN A 137 5.69 -16.45 0.99
N ARG A 138 5.28 -15.63 0.01
CA ARG A 138 5.36 -14.17 0.09
C ARG A 138 3.98 -13.59 0.18
N MET A 139 3.82 -12.54 0.97
CA MET A 139 2.67 -11.65 0.91
C MET A 139 3.06 -10.33 0.27
N TYR A 140 2.06 -9.65 -0.27
CA TYR A 140 2.18 -8.35 -0.90
C TYR A 140 1.07 -7.45 -0.39
N ILE A 141 1.38 -6.18 -0.18
CA ILE A 141 0.41 -5.12 0.05
C ILE A 141 0.45 -4.18 -1.14
N PHE A 142 -0.70 -3.99 -1.77
CA PHE A 142 -0.90 -3.12 -2.92
C PHE A 142 -1.91 -2.02 -2.59
N PHE A 143 -1.89 -0.93 -3.36
CA PHE A 143 -3.01 0.00 -3.41
C PHE A 143 -4.21 -0.64 -4.13
N SER A 144 -5.41 -0.50 -3.57
CA SER A 144 -6.63 -1.05 -4.17
C SER A 144 -7.00 -0.41 -5.52
N GLU A 145 -6.65 0.85 -5.73
CA GLU A 145 -6.81 1.53 -7.02
C GLU A 145 -5.99 0.89 -8.15
N ASP A 146 -4.87 0.23 -7.82
CA ASP A 146 -3.99 -0.42 -8.79
C ASP A 146 -4.33 -1.91 -8.99
N TYR A 147 -5.50 -2.37 -8.51
CA TYR A 147 -5.88 -3.77 -8.55
C TYR A 147 -5.81 -4.38 -9.95
N GLU A 148 -6.16 -3.65 -11.01
CA GLU A 148 -6.09 -4.18 -12.38
C GLU A 148 -4.65 -4.33 -12.90
N GLN A 149 -3.71 -3.56 -12.36
CA GLN A 149 -2.30 -3.60 -12.74
C GLN A 149 -1.48 -4.55 -11.86
N LYS A 150 -2.06 -5.03 -10.75
CA LYS A 150 -1.39 -5.89 -9.78
C LYS A 150 -0.74 -7.10 -10.46
N SER A 151 0.53 -7.31 -10.14
CA SER A 151 1.33 -8.43 -10.60
C SER A 151 2.50 -8.59 -9.63
N VAL A 152 3.06 -9.79 -9.51
CA VAL A 152 4.31 -9.96 -8.74
C VAL A 152 5.46 -9.15 -9.34
N ASN A 153 5.36 -8.78 -10.63
CA ASN A 153 6.31 -7.90 -11.32
C ASN A 153 5.87 -6.43 -11.33
N PHE A 154 4.69 -6.11 -10.78
CA PHE A 154 4.22 -4.74 -10.61
C PHE A 154 4.95 -4.15 -9.41
N GLN A 155 6.00 -3.37 -9.68
CA GLN A 155 6.88 -2.79 -8.66
C GLN A 155 6.26 -1.56 -7.99
N CYS A 156 5.03 -1.66 -7.50
CA CYS A 156 4.36 -0.65 -6.67
C CYS A 156 3.62 -1.35 -5.51
N GLN A 157 4.39 -1.92 -4.59
CA GLN A 157 3.90 -2.82 -3.52
C GLN A 157 4.90 -2.94 -2.37
N VAL A 158 4.43 -3.33 -1.19
CA VAL A 158 5.29 -3.82 -0.09
C VAL A 158 5.27 -5.35 -0.10
N MET A 159 6.45 -5.99 -0.11
CA MET A 159 6.60 -7.44 -0.02
C MET A 159 7.07 -7.84 1.37
N TYR A 160 6.47 -8.89 1.93
CA TYR A 160 6.95 -9.57 3.14
C TYR A 160 7.17 -11.06 2.90
N GLU A 161 8.28 -11.59 3.42
CA GLU A 161 8.55 -13.03 3.50
C GLU A 161 9.32 -13.39 4.77
N ASN A 162 9.09 -14.59 5.29
CA ASN A 162 9.94 -15.20 6.32
C ASN A 162 11.26 -15.64 5.69
N GLN A 163 12.38 -15.44 6.38
CA GLN A 163 13.66 -16.00 5.95
C GLN A 163 13.80 -17.43 6.48
N ILE A 164 13.91 -18.39 5.57
CA ILE A 164 14.06 -19.83 5.91
C ILE A 164 15.53 -20.16 6.23
N ASP A 165 16.47 -19.48 5.57
CA ASP A 165 17.92 -19.72 5.71
C ASP A 165 18.60 -18.73 6.67
N GLY A 166 17.83 -17.94 7.42
CA GLY A 166 18.32 -16.91 8.35
C GLY A 166 17.36 -16.66 9.49
N GLU A 167 17.80 -15.90 10.50
CA GLU A 167 16.91 -15.45 11.58
C GLU A 167 16.15 -14.20 11.11
N GLY A 168 14.83 -14.35 10.90
CA GLY A 168 13.92 -13.22 10.80
C GLY A 168 13.09 -13.15 9.52
N PHE A 169 12.99 -11.95 8.96
CA PHE A 169 12.06 -11.62 7.90
C PHE A 169 12.68 -10.65 6.88
N ARG A 170 12.09 -10.59 5.68
CA ARG A 170 12.40 -9.55 4.69
C ARG A 170 11.15 -8.72 4.39
N VAL A 171 11.21 -7.43 4.68
CA VAL A 171 10.26 -6.41 4.21
C VAL A 171 10.95 -5.54 3.18
N GLU A 172 10.39 -5.48 1.98
CA GLU A 172 10.95 -4.74 0.84
C GLU A 172 9.88 -3.87 0.20
N VAL A 173 10.22 -2.60 -0.04
CA VAL A 173 9.39 -1.67 -0.82
C VAL A 173 9.81 -1.81 -2.27
N LEU A 174 8.85 -2.05 -3.15
CA LEU A 174 9.05 -2.08 -4.59
C LEU A 174 8.23 -0.91 -5.14
N ASP A 175 8.90 0.14 -5.62
CA ASP A 175 8.29 1.41 -6.00
C ASP A 175 8.62 1.89 -7.43
N SER A 176 9.45 1.15 -8.17
CA SER A 176 9.91 1.54 -9.51
C SER A 176 8.84 1.50 -10.61
N ALA A 177 7.65 0.97 -10.33
CA ALA A 177 6.49 0.98 -11.21
C ALA A 177 5.29 1.73 -10.62
N CYS A 178 5.50 2.48 -9.54
CA CYS A 178 4.63 3.60 -9.20
C CYS A 178 4.90 4.69 -10.27
#